data_AF-A0A7S3XGB2-F1
#
_entry.id   AF-A0A7S3XGB2-F1
#
_cell.length_a   1.000
_cell.length_b   1.000
_cell.length_c   1.000
_cell.angle_alpha   90.00
_cell.angle_beta   90.00
_cell.angle_gamma   90.00
#
_symmetry.space_group_name_H-M   'P 1'
#
loop_
_entity.id
_entity.type
_entity.pdbx_description
1 polymer ?
#
loop_
_entity_poly.entity_id
_entity_poly.type
_entity_poly.pdbx_seq_one_letter_code
_entity_poly.pdbx_strand_id
1 'polypeptide(L)'
;PFSVAILAQVVQNPQELRGGMSGGTAYLGGPTAEDEQMDAKQVRGQKARQYVRAIRSEALLTPEWFALCEDLEQLSRIANLELAAPSVSGNVADMKGRVAGEGTLWDQAHAEDAIRILVEEAKVSLCVRLLAELRREAVHNVGGRLALVKKAAQENGVSDVAVENRLAVFEEALGFILCRTLRHVEALQLTDCGELADHCTAVLHHATQTQTGGRISRKSQEVFVLYYVHCLSAFLDKLNGQQILSKMCDGKTIPMLLQHVLDNRAVMPAEAVREAIFGLSALAENEDFQTRSQEFFNAPVLSAEERQLVLANFARLETEVVKPFVEETPDLRPAVRPLLDFLNRVKRGK
;
A
#
# COMPACT_ATOMS: atom_id res chain seq x y z
N PRO A 1 -7.35 5.02 15.68
CA PRO A 1 -8.71 5.62 15.70
C PRO A 1 -8.96 6.51 14.45
N PHE A 2 -9.99 6.19 13.67
CA PHE A 2 -10.53 6.95 12.51
C PHE A 2 -9.79 6.93 11.16
N SER A 3 -9.08 5.84 10.79
CA SER A 3 -8.49 5.74 9.43
C SER A 3 -9.44 5.20 8.34
N VAL A 4 -10.67 4.79 8.65
CA VAL A 4 -11.60 4.13 7.69
C VAL A 4 -12.72 5.07 7.21
N ALA A 5 -13.10 6.10 7.97
CA ALA A 5 -14.30 6.90 7.69
C ALA A 5 -14.20 7.84 6.46
N ILE A 6 -12.99 8.15 5.99
CA ILE A 6 -12.78 9.18 4.94
C ILE A 6 -12.74 8.60 3.52
N LEU A 7 -12.52 7.28 3.35
CA LEU A 7 -12.54 6.64 2.02
C LEU A 7 -13.96 6.42 1.46
N ALA A 8 -15.00 6.62 2.27
CA ALA A 8 -16.40 6.37 1.87
C ALA A 8 -17.10 7.58 1.17
N GLN A 9 -16.46 8.75 1.08
CA GLN A 9 -17.14 9.99 0.63
C GLN A 9 -17.25 10.20 -0.89
N VAL A 10 -16.81 9.26 -1.73
CA VAL A 10 -16.67 9.47 -3.19
C VAL A 10 -17.70 8.70 -4.05
N VAL A 11 -18.64 7.96 -3.46
CA VAL A 11 -19.63 7.18 -4.25
C VAL A 11 -21.06 7.61 -3.92
N GLN A 12 -21.56 8.63 -4.63
CA GLN A 12 -22.99 8.98 -4.62
C GLN A 12 -23.52 9.09 -6.06
N ASN A 13 -24.07 7.97 -6.57
CA ASN A 13 -25.40 7.91 -7.23
C ASN A 13 -25.63 6.57 -7.95
N PRO A 14 -26.37 5.61 -7.37
CA PRO A 14 -26.82 4.40 -8.07
C PRO A 14 -28.33 4.44 -8.40
N GLN A 15 -28.84 5.55 -8.95
CA GLN A 15 -30.30 5.74 -9.17
C GLN A 15 -30.82 5.44 -10.58
N GLU A 16 -30.03 4.94 -11.54
CA GLU A 16 -30.50 4.73 -12.92
C GLU A 16 -30.56 3.26 -13.37
N LEU A 17 -31.05 2.34 -12.55
CA LEU A 17 -31.35 0.96 -12.99
C LEU A 17 -32.61 0.39 -12.31
N ARG A 18 -33.79 0.99 -12.56
CA ARG A 18 -35.08 0.32 -12.32
C ARG A 18 -36.09 0.65 -13.42
N GLY A 19 -35.99 -0.08 -14.54
CA GLY A 19 -37.06 -0.24 -15.52
C GLY A 19 -37.83 -1.52 -15.22
N GLY A 20 -39.14 -1.41 -15.00
CA GLY A 20 -39.97 -2.50 -14.47
C GLY A 20 -40.47 -3.53 -15.48
N MET A 21 -40.98 -4.63 -14.93
CA MET A 21 -42.08 -5.43 -15.50
C MET A 21 -42.88 -6.05 -14.36
N SER A 22 -44.20 -5.86 -14.38
CA SER A 22 -45.17 -6.48 -13.48
C SER A 22 -45.86 -7.65 -14.17
N GLY A 23 -45.84 -8.83 -13.56
CA GLY A 23 -46.68 -9.97 -13.94
C GLY A 23 -46.66 -10.98 -12.80
N GLY A 24 -47.81 -11.18 -12.15
CA GLY A 24 -47.91 -11.94 -10.90
C GLY A 24 -47.76 -13.45 -11.07
N THR A 25 -47.22 -14.10 -10.03
CA THR A 25 -47.42 -15.52 -9.72
C THR A 25 -47.12 -15.81 -8.24
N ALA A 26 -47.89 -16.76 -7.69
CA ALA A 26 -47.84 -17.47 -6.41
C ALA A 26 -46.77 -17.13 -5.35
N TYR A 27 -47.25 -16.91 -4.11
CA TYR A 27 -46.47 -16.90 -2.86
C TYR A 27 -45.77 -18.25 -2.62
N LEU A 28 -44.55 -18.38 -3.12
CA LEU A 28 -43.48 -19.13 -2.48
C LEU A 28 -42.57 -18.07 -1.87
N GLY A 29 -42.15 -18.23 -0.61
CA GLY A 29 -41.32 -17.25 0.10
C GLY A 29 -40.17 -16.79 -0.80
N GLY A 30 -40.29 -15.56 -1.30
CA GLY A 30 -39.31 -14.99 -2.20
C GLY A 30 -37.97 -14.89 -1.47
N PRO A 31 -36.84 -15.03 -2.18
CA PRO A 31 -35.53 -14.84 -1.58
C PRO A 31 -35.55 -13.51 -0.84
N THR A 32 -35.21 -13.55 0.45
CA THR A 32 -35.07 -12.32 1.22
C THR A 32 -33.89 -11.54 0.66
N ALA A 33 -33.85 -10.22 0.86
CA ALA A 33 -32.69 -9.42 0.47
C ALA A 33 -31.38 -9.94 1.11
N GLU A 34 -31.50 -10.66 2.23
CA GLU A 34 -30.39 -11.34 2.90
C GLU A 34 -29.91 -12.58 2.12
N ASP A 35 -30.82 -13.36 1.55
CA ASP A 35 -30.49 -14.53 0.70
C ASP A 35 -29.78 -14.09 -0.59
N GLU A 36 -30.26 -13.02 -1.25
CA GLU A 36 -29.62 -12.46 -2.45
C GLU A 36 -28.23 -11.86 -2.13
N GLN A 37 -28.06 -11.22 -0.97
CA GLN A 37 -26.77 -10.70 -0.53
C GLN A 37 -25.79 -11.82 -0.16
N MET A 38 -26.26 -12.90 0.47
CA MET A 38 -25.46 -14.08 0.76
C MET A 38 -24.93 -14.72 -0.53
N ASP A 39 -25.80 -14.87 -1.53
CA ASP A 39 -25.39 -15.42 -2.83
C ASP A 39 -24.35 -14.52 -3.51
N ALA A 40 -24.56 -13.20 -3.51
CA ALA A 40 -23.61 -12.24 -4.08
C ALA A 40 -22.23 -12.28 -3.38
N LYS A 41 -22.20 -12.44 -2.05
CA LYS A 41 -20.94 -12.58 -1.29
C LYS A 41 -20.22 -13.89 -1.65
N GLN A 42 -20.95 -15.00 -1.70
CA GLN A 42 -20.40 -16.30 -2.04
C GLN A 42 -19.82 -16.32 -3.47
N VAL A 43 -20.53 -15.74 -4.43
CA VAL A 43 -20.07 -15.61 -5.83
C VAL A 43 -18.80 -14.75 -5.91
N ARG A 44 -18.72 -13.63 -5.17
CA ARG A 44 -17.50 -12.81 -5.10
C ARG A 44 -16.33 -13.60 -4.53
N GLY A 45 -16.53 -14.31 -3.42
CA GLY A 45 -15.49 -15.14 -2.80
C GLY A 45 -14.98 -16.25 -3.73
N GLN A 46 -15.86 -16.89 -4.50
CA GLN A 46 -15.44 -17.90 -5.49
C GLN A 46 -14.60 -17.29 -6.62
N LYS A 47 -15.02 -16.13 -7.16
CA LYS A 47 -14.25 -15.40 -8.18
C LYS A 47 -12.90 -14.93 -7.65
N ALA A 48 -12.86 -14.39 -6.44
CA ALA A 48 -11.61 -13.99 -5.79
C ALA A 48 -10.66 -15.19 -5.67
N ARG A 49 -11.16 -16.36 -5.25
CA ARG A 49 -10.35 -17.59 -5.19
C ARG A 49 -9.83 -18.04 -6.54
N GLN A 50 -10.63 -17.92 -7.60
CA GLN A 50 -10.18 -18.19 -8.96
C GLN A 50 -9.00 -17.28 -9.34
N TYR A 51 -9.14 -15.95 -9.16
CA TYR A 51 -8.09 -15.01 -9.50
C TYR A 51 -6.83 -15.16 -8.64
N VAL A 52 -6.98 -15.39 -7.33
CA VAL A 52 -5.83 -15.65 -6.42
C VAL A 52 -5.06 -16.91 -6.85
N ARG A 53 -5.74 -17.98 -7.27
CA ARG A 53 -5.09 -19.20 -7.77
C ARG A 53 -4.35 -18.97 -9.08
N ALA A 54 -4.82 -18.04 -9.91
CA ALA A 54 -4.16 -17.68 -11.16
C ALA A 54 -2.84 -16.92 -10.94
N ILE A 55 -2.65 -16.28 -9.77
CA ILE A 55 -1.40 -15.59 -9.42
C ILE A 55 -0.25 -16.59 -9.35
N ARG A 56 0.65 -16.51 -10.32
CA ARG A 56 1.85 -17.34 -10.45
C ARG A 56 3.03 -16.52 -10.96
N SER A 57 4.23 -17.05 -10.78
CA SER A 57 5.44 -16.43 -11.33
C SER A 57 5.43 -16.64 -12.83
N GLU A 58 5.29 -15.57 -13.59
CA GLU A 58 5.33 -15.57 -15.05
C GLU A 58 6.44 -14.64 -15.52
N ALA A 59 7.14 -15.03 -16.59
CA ALA A 59 8.15 -14.17 -17.17
C ALA A 59 7.51 -12.86 -17.64
N LEU A 60 8.11 -11.73 -17.28
CA LEU A 60 7.54 -10.42 -17.56
C LEU A 60 7.21 -10.23 -19.04
N LEU A 61 6.07 -9.60 -19.30
CA LEU A 61 5.63 -9.17 -20.64
C LEU A 61 5.41 -10.31 -21.65
N THR A 62 5.28 -11.55 -21.15
CA THR A 62 4.73 -12.67 -21.91
C THR A 62 3.20 -12.59 -22.01
N PRO A 63 2.57 -13.32 -22.94
CA PRO A 63 1.11 -13.43 -22.99
C PRO A 63 0.49 -13.89 -21.66
N GLU A 64 1.15 -14.82 -20.97
CA GLU A 64 0.72 -15.33 -19.66
C GLU A 64 0.82 -14.24 -18.58
N TRP A 65 1.86 -13.40 -18.63
CA TRP A 65 1.98 -12.23 -17.74
C TRP A 65 0.89 -11.19 -18.02
N PHE A 66 0.50 -10.97 -19.28
CA PHE A 66 -0.64 -10.11 -19.59
C PHE A 66 -1.97 -10.68 -19.08
N ALA A 67 -2.18 -11.99 -19.17
CA ALA A 67 -3.35 -12.63 -18.57
C ALA A 67 -3.36 -12.45 -17.03
N LEU A 68 -2.20 -12.62 -16.39
CA LEU A 68 -2.03 -12.34 -14.95
C LEU A 68 -2.41 -10.89 -14.59
N CYS A 69 -2.08 -9.91 -15.44
CA CYS A 69 -2.47 -8.51 -15.20
C CYS A 69 -4.00 -8.35 -15.18
N GLU A 70 -4.72 -9.05 -16.05
CA GLU A 70 -6.18 -9.03 -16.07
C GLU A 70 -6.77 -9.66 -14.81
N ASP A 71 -6.24 -10.80 -14.38
CA ASP A 71 -6.66 -11.47 -13.15
C ASP A 71 -6.42 -10.58 -11.91
N LEU A 72 -5.27 -9.92 -11.83
CA LEU A 72 -4.96 -8.95 -10.76
C LEU A 72 -5.88 -7.73 -10.81
N GLU A 73 -6.19 -7.23 -11.99
CA GLU A 73 -7.14 -6.13 -12.16
C GLU A 73 -8.53 -6.54 -11.65
N GLN A 74 -9.02 -7.73 -12.00
CA GLN A 74 -10.31 -8.22 -11.51
C GLN A 74 -10.30 -8.46 -9.99
N LEU A 75 -9.22 -9.01 -9.44
CA LEU A 75 -9.08 -9.21 -8.00
C LEU A 75 -9.08 -7.87 -7.24
N SER A 76 -8.37 -6.86 -7.74
CA SER A 76 -8.33 -5.52 -7.12
C SER A 76 -9.71 -4.84 -7.16
N ARG A 77 -10.49 -5.04 -8.25
CA ARG A 77 -11.89 -4.58 -8.32
C ARG A 77 -12.77 -5.26 -7.28
N ILE A 78 -12.63 -6.57 -7.05
CA ILE A 78 -13.38 -7.29 -5.99
C ILE A 78 -13.02 -6.71 -4.62
N ALA A 79 -11.73 -6.58 -4.31
CA ALA A 79 -11.27 -6.00 -3.04
C ALA A 79 -11.77 -4.55 -2.83
N ASN A 80 -11.88 -3.77 -3.91
CA ASN A 80 -12.45 -2.42 -3.83
C ASN A 80 -13.98 -2.42 -3.61
N LEU A 81 -14.71 -3.35 -4.22
CA LEU A 81 -16.15 -3.52 -3.96
C LEU A 81 -16.41 -3.97 -2.52
N GLU A 82 -15.58 -4.84 -1.98
CA GLU A 82 -15.59 -5.29 -0.58
C GLU A 82 -15.41 -4.13 0.40
N LEU A 83 -14.53 -3.19 0.07
CA LEU A 83 -14.33 -1.98 0.86
C LEU A 83 -15.55 -1.05 0.85
N ALA A 84 -16.24 -0.95 -0.30
CA ALA A 84 -17.43 -0.13 -0.45
C ALA A 84 -18.69 -0.79 0.12
N ALA A 85 -18.66 -2.10 0.38
CA ALA A 85 -19.79 -2.82 0.91
C ALA A 85 -20.09 -2.37 2.36
N PRO A 86 -21.37 -2.12 2.70
CA PRO A 86 -21.74 -1.80 4.07
C PRO A 86 -21.31 -2.94 5.00
N SER A 87 -20.78 -2.58 6.17
CA SER A 87 -20.43 -3.57 7.20
C SER A 87 -21.68 -4.39 7.53
N VAL A 88 -21.66 -5.68 7.25
CA VAL A 88 -22.74 -6.62 7.56
C VAL A 88 -22.65 -6.95 9.05
N SER A 89 -22.81 -5.95 9.91
CA SER A 89 -22.78 -6.15 11.35
C SER A 89 -24.19 -6.36 11.88
N GLY A 90 -24.68 -7.61 11.79
CA GLY A 90 -25.87 -8.04 12.51
C GLY A 90 -25.67 -8.20 14.03
N ASN A 91 -24.43 -8.37 14.52
CA ASN A 91 -24.16 -8.66 15.94
C ASN A 91 -22.78 -8.13 16.45
N VAL A 92 -22.19 -7.11 15.84
CA VAL A 92 -20.88 -6.57 16.31
C VAL A 92 -21.05 -5.67 17.56
N ALA A 93 -22.29 -5.34 17.94
CA ALA A 93 -22.59 -4.56 19.15
C ALA A 93 -22.15 -5.25 20.46
N ASP A 94 -21.89 -6.58 20.44
CA ASP A 94 -21.42 -7.34 21.61
C ASP A 94 -19.89 -7.49 21.70
N MET A 95 -19.14 -7.04 20.69
CA MET A 95 -17.66 -7.00 20.74
C MET A 95 -17.10 -5.62 21.14
N LYS A 96 -17.79 -4.95 22.08
CA LYS A 96 -17.47 -3.60 22.62
C LYS A 96 -16.12 -3.46 23.35
N GLY A 97 -15.23 -4.46 23.29
CA GLY A 97 -13.93 -4.45 23.95
C GLY A 97 -12.72 -4.24 23.02
N ARG A 98 -12.88 -4.30 21.69
CA ARG A 98 -11.75 -4.19 20.76
C ARG A 98 -11.73 -2.82 20.09
N VAL A 99 -10.64 -2.08 20.27
CA VAL A 99 -10.42 -0.81 19.61
C VAL A 99 -10.43 -1.04 18.09
N ALA A 100 -11.16 -0.22 17.35
CA ALA A 100 -11.17 -0.24 15.89
C ALA A 100 -9.72 -0.08 15.37
N GLY A 101 -9.14 -1.18 14.89
CA GLY A 101 -7.74 -1.27 14.45
C GLY A 101 -6.90 -2.39 15.08
N GLU A 102 -7.40 -3.06 16.14
CA GLU A 102 -6.66 -4.15 16.82
C GLU A 102 -7.23 -5.55 16.53
N GLY A 103 -8.20 -5.66 15.61
CA GLY A 103 -8.74 -6.94 15.19
C GLY A 103 -7.78 -7.67 14.24
N THR A 104 -7.72 -9.00 14.36
CA THR A 104 -7.03 -9.85 13.37
C THR A 104 -7.73 -9.72 12.01
N LEU A 105 -7.07 -10.13 10.92
CA LEU A 105 -7.71 -10.25 9.59
C LEU A 105 -9.02 -11.09 9.61
N TRP A 106 -9.14 -11.98 10.59
CA TRP A 106 -10.28 -12.88 10.77
C TRP A 106 -11.46 -12.21 11.48
N ASP A 107 -11.18 -11.19 12.30
CA ASP A 107 -12.15 -10.50 13.17
C ASP A 107 -12.77 -9.25 12.55
N GLN A 108 -12.40 -8.88 11.32
CA GLN A 108 -12.86 -7.64 10.69
C GLN A 108 -14.36 -7.70 10.37
N ALA A 109 -15.06 -6.60 10.71
CA ALA A 109 -16.48 -6.44 10.41
C ALA A 109 -16.76 -6.19 8.91
N HIS A 110 -15.72 -5.83 8.14
CA HIS A 110 -15.79 -5.66 6.70
C HIS A 110 -15.53 -7.00 6.01
N ALA A 111 -16.22 -7.23 4.88
CA ALA A 111 -16.06 -8.43 4.09
C ALA A 111 -14.77 -8.37 3.26
N GLU A 112 -13.59 -8.52 3.88
CA GLU A 112 -12.29 -8.54 3.21
C GLU A 112 -11.94 -9.95 2.68
N ASP A 113 -12.90 -10.61 2.03
CA ASP A 113 -12.78 -12.00 1.60
C ASP A 113 -11.65 -12.18 0.56
N ALA A 114 -11.48 -11.24 -0.38
CA ALA A 114 -10.42 -11.32 -1.38
C ALA A 114 -9.02 -11.28 -0.75
N ILE A 115 -8.80 -10.40 0.22
CA ILE A 115 -7.53 -10.28 0.95
C ILE A 115 -7.29 -11.51 1.81
N ARG A 116 -8.34 -12.00 2.49
CA ARG A 116 -8.28 -13.22 3.28
C ARG A 116 -7.86 -14.42 2.44
N ILE A 117 -8.49 -14.61 1.28
CA ILE A 117 -8.16 -15.71 0.37
C ILE A 117 -6.70 -15.59 -0.13
N LEU A 118 -6.22 -14.38 -0.42
CA LEU A 118 -4.82 -14.16 -0.82
C LEU A 118 -3.83 -14.59 0.28
N VAL A 119 -4.15 -14.31 1.54
CA VAL A 119 -3.35 -14.70 2.71
C VAL A 119 -3.43 -16.20 2.95
N GLU A 120 -4.64 -16.81 2.90
CA GLU A 120 -4.87 -18.25 3.04
C GLU A 120 -4.06 -19.07 2.00
N GLU A 121 -4.00 -18.60 0.76
CA GLU A 121 -3.28 -19.27 -0.34
C GLU A 121 -1.78 -18.92 -0.36
N ALA A 122 -1.28 -18.21 0.67
CA ALA A 122 0.13 -17.82 0.84
C ALA A 122 0.73 -17.04 -0.35
N LYS A 123 -0.07 -16.19 -1.00
CA LYS A 123 0.33 -15.47 -2.22
C LYS A 123 0.90 -14.07 -1.98
N VAL A 124 0.85 -13.56 -0.75
CA VAL A 124 1.30 -12.18 -0.44
C VAL A 124 2.78 -11.97 -0.77
N SER A 125 3.66 -12.90 -0.35
CA SER A 125 5.08 -12.84 -0.67
C SER A 125 5.36 -12.94 -2.18
N LEU A 126 4.55 -13.71 -2.93
CA LEU A 126 4.65 -13.76 -4.39
C LEU A 126 4.28 -12.41 -5.02
N CYS A 127 3.23 -11.74 -4.54
CA CYS A 127 2.86 -10.41 -5.01
C CYS A 127 3.99 -9.39 -4.84
N VAL A 128 4.69 -9.40 -3.69
CA VAL A 128 5.85 -8.53 -3.48
C VAL A 128 6.97 -8.84 -4.48
N ARG A 129 7.30 -10.12 -4.68
CA ARG A 129 8.34 -10.54 -5.64
C ARG A 129 8.03 -10.14 -7.07
N LEU A 130 6.79 -10.32 -7.52
CA LEU A 130 6.35 -9.93 -8.87
C LEU A 130 6.52 -8.41 -9.11
N LEU A 131 6.21 -7.60 -8.09
CA LEU A 131 6.35 -6.15 -8.16
C LEU A 131 7.83 -5.71 -8.15
N ALA A 132 8.63 -6.34 -7.29
CA ALA A 132 10.06 -6.09 -7.20
C ALA A 132 10.80 -6.53 -8.47
N GLU A 133 10.42 -7.65 -9.08
CA GLU A 133 10.94 -8.14 -10.36
C GLU A 133 10.70 -7.11 -11.47
N LEU A 134 9.46 -6.60 -11.61
CA LEU A 134 9.18 -5.55 -12.58
C LEU A 134 10.05 -4.31 -12.36
N ARG A 135 10.24 -3.88 -11.10
CA ARG A 135 11.07 -2.70 -10.80
C ARG A 135 12.54 -2.95 -11.13
N ARG A 136 13.09 -4.13 -10.80
CA ARG A 136 14.46 -4.53 -11.14
C ARG A 136 14.66 -4.51 -12.66
N GLU A 137 13.76 -5.13 -13.42
CA GLU A 137 13.86 -5.17 -14.88
C GLU A 137 13.75 -3.78 -15.51
N ALA A 138 12.86 -2.92 -15.01
CA ALA A 138 12.73 -1.55 -15.48
C ALA A 138 14.00 -0.69 -15.22
N VAL A 139 14.74 -0.98 -14.15
CA VAL A 139 15.96 -0.24 -13.76
C VAL A 139 17.22 -0.81 -14.43
N HIS A 140 17.34 -2.13 -14.54
CA HIS A 140 18.56 -2.79 -15.04
C HIS A 140 18.63 -2.92 -16.57
N ASN A 141 17.51 -2.78 -17.28
CA ASN A 141 17.51 -2.87 -18.74
C ASN A 141 18.23 -1.66 -19.36
N VAL A 142 19.08 -1.91 -20.37
CA VAL A 142 19.77 -0.85 -21.12
C VAL A 142 18.73 -0.04 -21.91
N GLY A 143 18.49 1.19 -21.47
CA GLY A 143 17.41 2.05 -21.99
C GLY A 143 16.14 2.07 -21.13
N GLY A 144 16.19 1.41 -19.97
CA GLY A 144 15.17 1.44 -18.92
C GLY A 144 13.80 0.93 -19.38
N ARG A 145 12.74 1.45 -18.74
CA ARG A 145 11.35 1.10 -19.04
C ARG A 145 10.98 1.25 -20.52
N LEU A 146 11.46 2.29 -21.19
CA LEU A 146 11.12 2.53 -22.60
C LEU A 146 11.66 1.42 -23.52
N ALA A 147 12.87 0.95 -23.27
CA ALA A 147 13.45 -0.16 -24.04
C ALA A 147 12.70 -1.47 -23.77
N LEU A 148 12.34 -1.72 -22.51
CA LEU A 148 11.55 -2.87 -22.09
C LEU A 148 10.18 -2.90 -22.81
N VAL A 149 9.49 -1.76 -22.87
CA VAL A 149 8.20 -1.60 -23.55
C VAL A 149 8.30 -1.85 -25.04
N LYS A 150 9.26 -1.23 -25.73
CA LYS A 150 9.45 -1.41 -27.18
C LYS A 150 9.73 -2.86 -27.55
N LYS A 151 10.58 -3.52 -26.77
CA LYS A 151 10.89 -4.94 -26.96
C LYS A 151 9.63 -5.80 -26.83
N ALA A 152 8.87 -5.63 -25.75
CA ALA A 152 7.64 -6.38 -25.52
C ALA A 152 6.55 -6.10 -26.56
N ALA A 153 6.42 -4.84 -27.00
CA ALA A 153 5.48 -4.45 -28.04
C ALA A 153 5.78 -5.19 -29.36
N GLN A 154 7.06 -5.25 -29.75
CA GLN A 154 7.51 -5.99 -30.93
C GLN A 154 7.28 -7.50 -30.78
N GLU A 155 7.66 -8.09 -29.64
CA GLU A 155 7.56 -9.53 -29.41
C GLU A 155 6.11 -10.03 -29.35
N ASN A 156 5.19 -9.22 -28.85
CA ASN A 156 3.77 -9.57 -28.72
C ASN A 156 2.90 -9.04 -29.87
N GLY A 157 3.46 -8.26 -30.80
CA GLY A 157 2.70 -7.67 -31.92
C GLY A 157 1.62 -6.67 -31.47
N VAL A 158 1.88 -5.92 -30.39
CA VAL A 158 0.97 -4.89 -29.84
C VAL A 158 1.65 -3.52 -29.85
N SER A 159 0.91 -2.44 -29.58
CA SER A 159 1.50 -1.10 -29.50
C SER A 159 2.23 -0.85 -28.19
N ASP A 160 3.25 0.01 -28.21
CA ASP A 160 3.97 0.49 -27.01
C ASP A 160 2.99 1.00 -25.93
N VAL A 161 1.95 1.73 -26.36
CA VAL A 161 0.90 2.25 -25.47
C VAL A 161 0.12 1.13 -24.78
N ALA A 162 -0.17 0.03 -25.49
CA ALA A 162 -0.86 -1.12 -24.90
C ALA A 162 0.01 -1.77 -23.82
N VAL A 163 1.31 -1.94 -24.06
CA VAL A 163 2.25 -2.50 -23.07
C VAL A 163 2.37 -1.59 -21.85
N GLU A 164 2.54 -0.28 -22.06
CA GLU A 164 2.60 0.70 -20.97
C GLU A 164 1.32 0.70 -20.11
N ASN A 165 0.16 0.62 -20.76
CA ASN A 165 -1.11 0.51 -20.04
C ASN A 165 -1.18 -0.79 -19.22
N ARG A 166 -0.68 -1.91 -19.73
CA ARG A 166 -0.64 -3.17 -18.96
C ARG A 166 0.31 -3.11 -17.77
N LEU A 167 1.49 -2.51 -17.94
CA LEU A 167 2.40 -2.24 -16.83
C LEU A 167 1.75 -1.36 -15.75
N ALA A 168 1.06 -0.29 -16.15
CA ALA A 168 0.37 0.59 -15.21
C ALA A 168 -0.77 -0.13 -14.47
N VAL A 169 -1.59 -0.94 -15.16
CA VAL A 169 -2.66 -1.74 -14.55
C VAL A 169 -2.07 -2.75 -13.55
N PHE A 170 -0.98 -3.41 -13.90
CA PHE A 170 -0.28 -4.34 -13.02
C PHE A 170 0.21 -3.65 -11.74
N GLU A 171 0.96 -2.55 -11.89
CA GLU A 171 1.50 -1.78 -10.75
C GLU A 171 0.39 -1.23 -9.86
N GLU A 172 -0.70 -0.74 -10.46
CA GLU A 172 -1.86 -0.22 -9.73
C GLU A 172 -2.58 -1.33 -8.95
N ALA A 173 -2.96 -2.42 -9.63
CA ALA A 173 -3.77 -3.49 -9.07
C ALA A 173 -3.03 -4.19 -7.94
N LEU A 174 -1.77 -4.57 -8.18
CA LEU A 174 -0.93 -5.22 -7.18
C LEU A 174 -0.60 -4.25 -6.04
N GLY A 175 -0.37 -2.99 -6.38
CA GLY A 175 -0.10 -1.93 -5.41
C GLY A 175 -1.24 -1.77 -4.41
N PHE A 176 -2.47 -1.69 -4.92
CA PHE A 176 -3.70 -1.61 -4.13
C PHE A 176 -3.91 -2.86 -3.27
N ILE A 177 -3.79 -4.06 -3.85
CA ILE A 177 -3.95 -5.33 -3.13
C ILE A 177 -2.97 -5.40 -1.95
N LEU A 178 -1.70 -5.06 -2.17
CA LEU A 178 -0.68 -5.05 -1.11
C LEU A 178 -0.99 -3.99 -0.05
N CYS A 179 -1.40 -2.77 -0.42
CA CYS A 179 -1.77 -1.74 0.55
C CYS A 179 -2.89 -2.16 1.50
N ARG A 180 -3.82 -3.00 1.02
CA ARG A 180 -4.88 -3.58 1.86
C ARG A 180 -4.32 -4.70 2.73
N THR A 181 -3.60 -5.63 2.09
CA THR A 181 -3.09 -6.84 2.73
C THR A 181 -2.12 -6.55 3.85
N LEU A 182 -1.17 -5.64 3.65
CA LEU A 182 -0.08 -5.35 4.57
C LEU A 182 -0.52 -4.59 5.85
N ARG A 183 -1.78 -4.13 5.93
CA ARG A 183 -2.35 -3.57 7.16
C ARG A 183 -2.58 -4.61 8.25
N HIS A 184 -2.54 -5.88 7.89
CA HIS A 184 -2.73 -7.00 8.80
C HIS A 184 -1.38 -7.63 9.12
N VAL A 185 -1.07 -7.75 10.42
CA VAL A 185 0.23 -8.30 10.86
C VAL A 185 0.40 -9.74 10.40
N GLU A 186 -0.67 -10.53 10.34
CA GLU A 186 -0.65 -11.91 9.90
C GLU A 186 -0.18 -12.03 8.44
N ALA A 187 -0.60 -11.09 7.59
CA ALA A 187 -0.16 -11.05 6.22
C ALA A 187 1.32 -10.66 6.10
N LEU A 188 1.79 -9.71 6.92
CA LEU A 188 3.20 -9.33 6.99
C LEU A 188 4.08 -10.48 7.47
N GLN A 189 3.62 -11.28 8.43
CA GLN A 189 4.33 -12.46 8.92
C GLN A 189 4.53 -13.54 7.84
N LEU A 190 3.65 -13.59 6.83
CA LEU A 190 3.76 -14.47 5.67
C LEU A 190 4.46 -13.81 4.46
N THR A 191 4.85 -12.54 4.59
CA THR A 191 5.49 -11.77 3.53
C THR A 191 7.00 -11.78 3.74
N ASP A 192 7.76 -11.83 2.65
CA ASP A 192 9.18 -11.51 2.70
C ASP A 192 9.36 -10.00 2.92
N CYS A 193 9.44 -9.59 4.18
CA CYS A 193 9.58 -8.19 4.57
C CYS A 193 10.93 -7.59 4.13
N GLY A 194 11.95 -8.43 3.89
CA GLY A 194 13.23 -7.99 3.34
C GLY A 194 13.09 -7.55 1.89
N GLU A 195 12.47 -8.38 1.04
CA GLU A 195 12.17 -8.03 -0.36
C GLU A 195 11.24 -6.81 -0.44
N LEU A 196 10.27 -6.68 0.47
CA LEU A 196 9.40 -5.49 0.52
C LEU A 196 10.19 -4.21 0.86
N ALA A 197 11.12 -4.27 1.81
CA ALA A 197 11.98 -3.13 2.15
C ALA A 197 12.92 -2.75 0.98
N ASP A 198 13.47 -3.76 0.30
CA ASP A 198 14.29 -3.56 -0.91
C ASP A 198 13.47 -2.94 -2.05
N HIS A 199 12.22 -3.38 -2.25
CA HIS A 199 11.28 -2.76 -3.20
C HIS A 199 10.97 -1.31 -2.86
N CYS A 200 10.67 -1.01 -1.59
CA CYS A 200 10.42 0.36 -1.14
C CYS A 200 11.62 1.27 -1.46
N THR A 201 12.82 0.76 -1.21
CA THR A 201 14.07 1.45 -1.52
C THR A 201 14.22 1.72 -3.01
N ALA A 202 14.01 0.72 -3.85
CA ALA A 202 14.12 0.86 -5.30
C ALA A 202 13.09 1.85 -5.87
N VAL A 203 11.87 1.87 -5.32
CA VAL A 203 10.84 2.84 -5.72
C VAL A 203 11.26 4.26 -5.35
N LEU A 204 11.62 4.50 -4.09
CA LEU A 204 12.03 5.81 -3.60
C LEU A 204 13.29 6.33 -4.29
N HIS A 205 14.28 5.48 -4.52
CA HIS A 205 15.50 5.83 -5.22
C HIS A 205 15.19 6.38 -6.62
N HIS A 206 14.40 5.65 -7.41
CA HIS A 206 13.98 6.13 -8.73
C HIS A 206 13.16 7.42 -8.63
N ALA A 207 12.24 7.54 -7.65
CA ALA A 207 11.45 8.75 -7.44
C ALA A 207 12.32 9.98 -7.18
N THR A 208 13.41 9.84 -6.41
CA THR A 208 14.36 10.94 -6.15
C THR A 208 15.22 11.31 -7.37
N GLN A 209 15.41 10.38 -8.31
CA GLN A 209 16.18 10.63 -9.54
C GLN A 209 15.33 11.27 -10.64
N THR A 210 14.05 10.91 -10.71
CA THR A 210 13.12 11.48 -11.69
C THR A 210 12.42 12.69 -11.07
N GLN A 211 12.82 13.91 -11.45
CA GLN A 211 12.09 15.10 -11.04
C GLN A 211 10.65 15.03 -11.56
N THR A 212 9.70 14.72 -10.67
CA THR A 212 8.27 14.74 -10.94
C THR A 212 7.79 16.17 -10.95
N GLY A 213 8.13 16.93 -12.00
CA GLY A 213 7.57 18.27 -12.25
C GLY A 213 6.06 18.27 -12.54
N GLY A 214 5.41 17.11 -12.45
CA GLY A 214 3.99 16.90 -12.72
C GLY A 214 3.25 16.24 -11.57
N ARG A 215 1.93 16.14 -11.72
CA ARG A 215 1.06 15.49 -10.75
C ARG A 215 1.41 14.00 -10.61
N ILE A 216 1.73 13.56 -9.39
CA ILE A 216 1.92 12.14 -9.10
C ILE A 216 0.55 11.45 -9.10
N SER A 217 0.46 10.32 -9.83
CA SER A 217 -0.75 9.52 -9.83
C SER A 217 -1.00 8.91 -8.45
N ARG A 218 -2.23 9.01 -7.94
CA ARG A 218 -2.63 8.39 -6.66
C ARG A 218 -2.45 6.86 -6.64
N LYS A 219 -2.36 6.26 -7.83
CA LYS A 219 -2.29 4.83 -8.11
C LYS A 219 -0.87 4.38 -8.47
N SER A 220 0.12 5.25 -8.28
CA SER A 220 1.53 4.95 -8.57
C SER A 220 2.21 4.26 -7.39
N GLN A 221 3.30 3.54 -7.69
CA GLN A 221 4.14 2.90 -6.69
C GLN A 221 4.81 3.93 -5.77
N GLU A 222 5.11 5.11 -6.28
CA GLU A 222 5.65 6.25 -5.53
C GLU A 222 4.69 6.75 -4.44
N VAL A 223 3.39 6.48 -4.57
CA VAL A 223 2.40 6.72 -3.52
C VAL A 223 2.26 5.51 -2.61
N PHE A 224 2.16 4.31 -3.18
CA PHE A 224 1.96 3.08 -2.40
C PHE A 224 3.12 2.76 -1.45
N VAL A 225 4.35 3.12 -1.81
CA VAL A 225 5.52 2.92 -0.94
C VAL A 225 5.38 3.59 0.43
N LEU A 226 4.65 4.71 0.52
CA LEU A 226 4.39 5.39 1.80
C LEU A 226 3.54 4.52 2.73
N TYR A 227 2.57 3.80 2.17
CA TYR A 227 1.74 2.85 2.91
C TYR A 227 2.56 1.62 3.34
N TYR A 228 3.44 1.12 2.47
CA TYR A 228 4.27 -0.05 2.78
C TYR A 228 5.25 0.25 3.90
N VAL A 229 5.94 1.39 3.85
CA VAL A 229 6.84 1.81 4.92
C VAL A 229 6.08 2.01 6.23
N HIS A 230 4.88 2.61 6.18
CA HIS A 230 4.04 2.70 7.37
C HIS A 230 3.73 1.33 7.97
N CYS A 231 3.26 0.38 7.16
CA CYS A 231 2.91 -0.95 7.65
C CYS A 231 4.14 -1.68 8.21
N LEU A 232 5.29 -1.61 7.53
CA LEU A 232 6.54 -2.18 8.05
C LEU A 232 6.91 -1.60 9.41
N SER A 233 6.96 -0.26 9.52
CA SER A 233 7.31 0.44 10.76
C SER A 233 6.34 0.13 11.91
N ALA A 234 5.03 0.11 11.63
CA ALA A 234 3.98 -0.12 12.63
C ALA A 234 4.01 -1.52 13.25
N PHE A 235 4.63 -2.49 12.57
CA PHE A 235 4.67 -3.88 13.01
C PHE A 235 6.09 -4.41 13.25
N LEU A 236 7.12 -3.56 13.30
CA LEU A 236 8.50 -3.99 13.51
C LEU A 236 8.67 -4.91 14.72
N ASP A 237 8.03 -4.58 15.85
CA ASP A 237 8.11 -5.36 17.10
C ASP A 237 7.51 -6.78 16.97
N LYS A 238 6.60 -6.98 16.01
CA LYS A 238 5.93 -8.26 15.76
C LYS A 238 6.58 -9.05 14.61
N LEU A 239 7.60 -8.47 13.97
CA LEU A 239 8.33 -9.01 12.84
C LEU A 239 9.81 -9.19 13.21
N ASN A 240 10.63 -9.57 12.24
CA ASN A 240 12.09 -9.53 12.41
C ASN A 240 12.61 -8.09 12.25
N GLY A 241 12.29 -7.22 13.22
CA GLY A 241 12.54 -5.78 13.16
C GLY A 241 13.99 -5.43 12.84
N GLN A 242 14.96 -6.11 13.47
CA GLN A 242 16.39 -5.85 13.25
C GLN A 242 16.83 -6.10 11.81
N GLN A 243 16.36 -7.18 11.19
CA GLN A 243 16.68 -7.49 9.79
C GLN A 243 16.07 -6.44 8.84
N ILE A 244 14.81 -6.06 9.07
CA ILE A 244 14.11 -5.05 8.26
C ILE A 244 14.81 -3.70 8.40
N LEU A 245 15.14 -3.28 9.63
CA LEU A 245 15.88 -2.05 9.90
C LEU A 245 17.26 -2.04 9.25
N SER A 246 17.98 -3.17 9.28
CA SER A 246 19.27 -3.29 8.57
C SER A 246 19.11 -3.05 7.08
N LYS A 247 18.13 -3.70 6.44
CA LYS A 247 17.83 -3.52 5.02
C LYS A 247 17.47 -2.07 4.69
N MET A 248 16.63 -1.44 5.52
CA MET A 248 16.24 -0.05 5.33
C MET A 248 17.41 0.93 5.51
N CYS A 249 18.34 0.61 6.42
CA CYS A 249 19.56 1.39 6.64
C CYS A 249 20.51 1.25 5.43
N ASP A 250 20.79 0.02 5.00
CA ASP A 250 21.66 -0.28 3.85
C ASP A 250 21.14 0.37 2.57
N GLY A 251 19.82 0.32 2.37
CA GLY A 251 19.14 0.93 1.24
C GLY A 251 19.01 2.45 1.32
N LYS A 252 19.34 3.11 2.44
CA LYS A 252 19.03 4.54 2.68
C LYS A 252 17.53 4.87 2.53
N THR A 253 16.64 3.92 2.86
CA THR A 253 15.19 4.05 2.65
C THR A 253 14.61 5.26 3.37
N ILE A 254 15.01 5.50 4.62
CA ILE A 254 14.49 6.61 5.43
C ILE A 254 14.94 7.98 4.87
N PRO A 255 16.24 8.24 4.60
CA PRO A 255 16.67 9.43 3.88
C PRO A 255 15.87 9.72 2.60
N MET A 256 15.67 8.70 1.76
CA MET A 256 14.95 8.87 0.49
C MET A 256 13.45 9.09 0.68
N LEU A 257 12.84 8.46 1.69
CA LEU A 257 11.44 8.70 2.07
C LEU A 257 11.24 10.18 2.46
N LEU A 258 12.14 10.74 3.27
CA LEU A 258 12.07 12.13 3.69
C LEU A 258 12.16 13.08 2.51
N GLN A 259 13.16 12.86 1.64
CA GLN A 259 13.35 13.65 0.43
C GLN A 259 12.10 13.59 -0.45
N HIS A 260 11.59 12.38 -0.71
CA HIS A 260 10.40 12.16 -1.53
C HIS A 260 9.18 12.87 -0.97
N VAL A 261 8.91 12.76 0.34
CA VAL A 261 7.79 13.45 1.00
C VAL A 261 7.96 14.97 0.89
N LEU A 262 9.15 15.49 1.18
CA LEU A 262 9.40 16.93 1.14
C LEU A 262 9.22 17.51 -0.26
N ASP A 263 9.77 16.85 -1.28
CA ASP A 263 9.75 17.35 -2.65
C ASP A 263 8.36 17.25 -3.28
N ASN A 264 7.58 16.24 -2.89
CA ASN A 264 6.33 15.91 -3.58
C ASN A 264 5.06 16.18 -2.78
N ARG A 265 5.13 16.62 -1.52
CA ARG A 265 3.94 16.81 -0.65
C ARG A 265 2.83 17.66 -1.28
N ALA A 266 3.18 18.65 -2.12
CA ALA A 266 2.22 19.56 -2.72
C ALA A 266 1.39 18.90 -3.84
N VAL A 267 1.94 17.84 -4.47
CA VAL A 267 1.28 17.12 -5.57
C VAL A 267 0.82 15.72 -5.17
N MET A 268 1.23 15.23 -3.99
CA MET A 268 0.80 13.95 -3.44
C MET A 268 -0.58 14.03 -2.75
N PRO A 269 -1.32 12.92 -2.69
CA PRO A 269 -2.52 12.83 -1.86
C PRO A 269 -2.20 13.08 -0.39
N ALA A 270 -3.04 13.88 0.28
CA ALA A 270 -2.88 14.18 1.71
C ALA A 270 -2.88 12.90 2.56
N GLU A 271 -3.69 11.90 2.17
CA GLU A 271 -3.73 10.60 2.84
C GLU A 271 -2.38 9.91 2.77
N ALA A 272 -1.68 9.97 1.64
CA ALA A 272 -0.38 9.33 1.47
C ALA A 272 0.71 10.02 2.30
N VAL A 273 0.69 11.36 2.35
CA VAL A 273 1.58 12.13 3.24
C VAL A 273 1.32 11.77 4.70
N ARG A 274 0.05 11.63 5.09
CA ARG A 274 -0.32 11.18 6.44
C ARG A 274 0.23 9.79 6.75
N GLU A 275 0.13 8.83 5.84
CA GLU A 275 0.71 7.50 6.07
C GLU A 275 2.23 7.58 6.27
N ALA A 276 2.94 8.43 5.52
CA ALA A 276 4.37 8.62 5.72
C ALA A 276 4.69 9.19 7.13
N ILE A 277 3.89 10.15 7.61
CA ILE A 277 4.02 10.71 8.97
C ILE A 277 3.80 9.61 10.01
N PHE A 278 2.76 8.78 9.86
CA PHE A 278 2.49 7.67 10.77
C PHE A 278 3.58 6.61 10.72
N GLY A 279 4.10 6.27 9.54
CA GLY A 279 5.22 5.36 9.40
C GLY A 279 6.50 5.85 10.08
N LEU A 280 6.81 7.14 9.95
CA LEU A 280 7.94 7.77 10.64
C LEU A 280 7.72 7.86 12.15
N SER A 281 6.48 8.06 12.60
CA SER A 281 6.14 8.06 14.03
C SER A 281 6.27 6.68 14.66
N ALA A 282 5.71 5.65 14.02
CA ALA A 282 5.86 4.27 14.47
C ALA A 282 7.33 3.84 14.51
N LEU A 283 8.12 4.24 13.51
CA LEU A 283 9.56 3.98 13.50
C LEU A 283 10.27 4.69 14.67
N ALA A 284 9.93 5.94 14.95
CA ALA A 284 10.48 6.71 16.06
C ALA A 284 10.08 6.14 17.44
N GLU A 285 8.98 5.41 17.53
CA GLU A 285 8.54 4.71 18.74
C GLU A 285 9.32 3.42 18.99
N ASN A 286 9.71 2.70 17.94
CA ASN A 286 10.42 1.42 18.02
C ASN A 286 11.80 1.52 18.72
N GLU A 287 12.06 0.61 19.67
CA GLU A 287 13.26 0.62 20.52
C GLU A 287 14.56 0.30 19.75
N ASP A 288 14.52 -0.69 18.85
CA ASP A 288 15.67 -1.06 18.01
C ASP A 288 16.09 0.12 17.13
N PHE A 289 15.12 0.81 16.53
CA PHE A 289 15.37 2.02 15.75
C PHE A 289 15.93 3.13 16.61
N GLN A 290 15.37 3.41 17.80
CA GLN A 290 15.91 4.46 18.67
C GLN A 290 17.38 4.20 19.04
N THR A 291 17.71 2.96 19.34
CA THR A 291 19.08 2.52 19.68
C THR A 291 20.06 2.68 18.52
N ARG A 292 19.59 2.43 17.29
CA ARG A 292 20.42 2.46 16.07
C ARG A 292 20.17 3.67 15.19
N SER A 293 19.41 4.66 15.66
CA SER A 293 18.94 5.78 14.84
C SER A 293 20.11 6.52 14.19
N GLN A 294 21.23 6.66 14.91
CA GLN A 294 22.48 7.23 14.42
C GLN A 294 23.04 6.53 13.18
N GLU A 295 22.80 5.24 12.97
CA GLU A 295 23.21 4.52 11.75
C GLU A 295 22.49 5.04 10.51
N PHE A 296 21.23 5.46 10.63
CA PHE A 296 20.47 6.04 9.51
C PHE A 296 20.95 7.45 9.14
N PHE A 297 21.64 8.14 10.05
CA PHE A 297 22.24 9.47 9.83
C PHE A 297 23.72 9.42 9.47
N ASN A 298 24.45 8.45 10.03
CA ASN A 298 25.90 8.34 9.96
C ASN A 298 26.34 7.05 9.26
N ALA A 299 25.46 6.43 8.48
CA ALA A 299 25.80 5.26 7.68
C ALA A 299 27.14 5.51 6.98
N PRO A 300 28.09 4.54 7.02
CA PRO A 300 29.38 4.68 6.34
C PRO A 300 29.24 5.02 4.85
N VAL A 301 28.08 4.66 4.27
CA VAL A 301 27.69 4.89 2.87
C VAL A 301 27.27 6.34 2.59
N LEU A 302 27.11 7.19 3.61
CA LEU A 302 26.77 8.61 3.47
C LEU A 302 28.02 9.49 3.59
N SER A 303 28.26 10.28 2.56
CA SER A 303 29.20 11.41 2.55
C SER A 303 28.78 12.48 3.57
N ALA A 304 29.73 13.31 4.02
CA ALA A 304 29.43 14.38 4.98
C ALA A 304 28.33 15.34 4.50
N GLU A 305 28.28 15.61 3.19
CA GLU A 305 27.24 16.43 2.56
C GLU A 305 25.87 15.75 2.63
N GLU A 306 25.79 14.46 2.30
CA GLU A 306 24.53 13.70 2.43
C GLU A 306 24.04 13.67 3.88
N ARG A 307 24.93 13.53 4.87
CA ARG A 307 24.55 13.56 6.29
C ARG A 307 23.95 14.90 6.68
N GLN A 308 24.57 15.99 6.25
CA GLN A 308 24.06 17.34 6.50
C GLN A 308 22.70 17.55 5.83
N LEU A 309 22.52 17.04 4.61
CA LEU A 309 21.26 17.08 3.88
C LEU A 309 20.16 16.31 4.61
N VAL A 310 20.45 15.11 5.12
CA VAL A 310 19.48 14.31 5.89
C VAL A 310 19.02 15.06 7.14
N LEU A 311 19.96 15.62 7.92
CA LEU A 311 19.63 16.43 9.10
C LEU A 311 18.79 17.67 8.74
N ALA A 312 19.14 18.36 7.64
CA ALA A 312 18.36 19.48 7.13
C ALA A 312 16.93 19.05 6.73
N ASN A 313 16.78 17.89 6.09
CA ASN A 313 15.49 17.33 5.71
C ASN A 313 14.63 16.97 6.92
N PHE A 314 15.19 16.45 8.02
CA PHE A 314 14.41 16.25 9.25
C PHE A 314 13.92 17.58 9.85
N ALA A 315 14.76 18.62 9.85
CA ALA A 315 14.35 19.94 10.30
C ALA A 315 13.21 20.51 9.43
N ARG A 316 13.32 20.34 8.10
CA ARG A 316 12.28 20.72 7.14
C ARG A 316 11.00 19.90 7.31
N LEU A 317 11.10 18.59 7.55
CA LEU A 317 9.94 17.71 7.76
C LEU A 317 9.10 18.23 8.93
N GLU A 318 9.73 18.63 10.03
CA GLU A 318 9.01 19.17 11.17
C GLU A 318 8.20 20.42 10.80
N THR A 319 8.83 21.36 10.11
CA THR A 319 8.24 22.68 9.82
C THR A 319 7.27 22.67 8.65
N GLU A 320 7.59 21.92 7.60
CA GLU A 320 6.87 21.93 6.32
C GLU A 320 5.77 20.87 6.23
N VAL A 321 5.81 19.83 7.08
CA VAL A 321 4.91 18.68 6.99
C VAL A 321 4.23 18.38 8.33
N VAL A 322 5.01 18.09 9.38
CA VAL A 322 4.44 17.57 10.65
C VAL A 322 3.66 18.62 11.43
N LYS A 323 4.18 19.85 11.56
CA LYS A 323 3.46 20.94 12.24
C LYS A 323 2.15 21.30 11.55
N PRO A 324 2.12 21.57 10.23
CA PRO A 324 0.88 21.79 9.50
C PRO A 324 -0.12 20.65 9.70
N PHE A 325 0.33 19.40 9.62
CA PHE A 325 -0.53 18.23 9.82
C PHE A 325 -1.18 18.20 11.23
N VAL A 326 -0.40 18.48 12.27
CA VAL A 326 -0.90 18.53 13.66
C VAL A 326 -1.83 19.72 13.90
N GLU A 327 -1.59 20.85 13.23
CA GLU A 327 -2.47 22.02 13.30
C GLU A 327 -3.81 21.77 12.59
N GLU A 328 -3.78 21.12 11.43
CA GLU A 328 -4.97 20.73 10.67
C GLU A 328 -5.77 19.61 11.36
N THR A 329 -5.08 18.69 12.06
CA THR A 329 -5.70 17.54 12.74
C THR A 329 -5.18 17.36 14.18
N PRO A 330 -5.55 18.25 15.13
CA PRO A 330 -5.04 18.22 16.50
C PRO A 330 -5.29 16.90 17.24
N ASP A 331 -6.39 16.22 16.92
CA ASP A 331 -6.81 14.95 17.52
C ASP A 331 -5.81 13.81 17.24
N LEU A 332 -5.03 13.93 16.16
CA LEU A 332 -4.01 12.95 15.77
C LEU A 332 -2.63 13.25 16.36
N ARG A 333 -2.47 14.36 17.10
CA ARG A 333 -1.22 14.72 17.77
C ARG A 333 -0.65 13.62 18.66
N PRO A 334 -1.45 12.84 19.43
CA PRO A 334 -0.92 11.73 20.22
C PRO A 334 -0.23 10.67 19.35
N ALA A 335 -0.78 10.36 18.17
CA ALA A 335 -0.21 9.36 17.26
C ALA A 335 1.12 9.81 16.61
N VAL A 336 1.35 11.13 16.50
CA VAL A 336 2.57 11.71 15.92
C VAL A 336 3.57 12.16 17.00
N ARG A 337 3.22 11.97 18.28
CA ARG A 337 4.06 12.38 19.41
C ARG A 337 5.45 11.74 19.39
N PRO A 338 5.62 10.43 19.13
CA PRO A 338 6.94 9.81 19.01
C PRO A 338 7.84 10.52 18.00
N LEU A 339 7.31 10.84 16.81
CA LEU A 339 8.05 11.57 15.77
C LEU A 339 8.48 12.97 16.25
N LEU A 340 7.58 13.73 16.88
CA LEU A 340 7.91 15.05 17.43
C LEU A 340 9.02 15.00 18.48
N ASP A 341 8.97 14.00 19.37
CA ASP A 341 9.99 13.83 20.39
C ASP A 341 11.33 13.39 19.78
N PHE A 342 11.31 12.58 18.73
CA PHE A 342 12.49 12.20 17.96
C PHE A 342 13.12 13.40 17.22
N LEU A 343 12.32 14.19 16.50
CA LEU A 343 12.79 15.40 15.80
C LEU A 343 13.45 16.40 16.76
N ASN A 344 12.90 16.55 17.97
CA ASN A 344 13.50 17.37 19.02
C ASN A 344 14.84 16.81 19.53
N ARG A 345 15.03 15.48 19.56
CA ARG A 345 16.32 14.86 19.90
C ARG A 345 17.36 15.13 18.81
N VAL A 346 17.01 14.91 17.54
CA VAL A 346 17.87 15.17 16.38
C VAL A 346 18.37 16.62 16.37
N LYS A 347 17.48 17.59 16.62
CA LYS A 347 17.83 19.02 16.72
C LYS A 347 18.84 19.34 17.83
N ARG A 348 18.85 18.56 18.91
CA ARG A 348 19.79 18.72 20.03
C ARG A 348 21.14 18.04 19.76
N GLY A 349 21.31 17.40 18.61
CA GLY A 349 22.50 16.62 18.28
C GLY A 349 22.66 15.38 19.16
N LYS A 350 21.54 14.82 19.64
CA LYS A 350 21.51 13.61 20.47
C LYS A 350 21.07 12.40 19.66
#